data_AF-A0A4Q2U4B4-F1
#
_entry.id   AF-A0A4Q2U4B4-F1
#
_cell.length_a   1.000
_cell.length_b   1.000
_cell.length_c   1.000
_cell.angle_alpha   90.00
_cell.angle_beta   90.00
_cell.angle_gamma   90.00
#
_symmetry.space_group_name_H-M   'P 1'
#
loop_
_entity.id
_entity.type
_entity.pdbx_description
1 polymer ?
#
loop_
_entity_poly.entity_id
_entity_poly.type
_entity_poly.pdbx_seq_one_letter_code
_entity_poly.pdbx_strand_id
1 'polypeptide(L)'
;MTMAKARSEQRDNSAGRTVGRPFTKGASGNPGGRPKLPPELRERAQSYSVEAIDTLRALMVDDGQPGSVRVASASAILDRGHGKPVATVDVRPKRSLADYTTDELLALAMLAGEDGDAGLAN
;
A
#
# COMPACT_ATOMS: atom_id res chain seq x y z
N MET A 1 -33.68 59.32 12.07
CA MET A 1 -32.25 59.66 11.84
C MET A 1 -31.42 58.80 12.78
N THR A 2 -31.24 57.50 12.57
CA THR A 2 -30.65 56.77 11.44
C THR A 2 -29.13 56.95 11.33
N MET A 3 -28.45 55.93 11.88
CA MET A 3 -27.24 55.24 11.43
C MET A 3 -25.86 55.88 11.62
N ALA A 4 -25.09 55.16 12.44
CA ALA A 4 -23.64 55.15 12.60
C ALA A 4 -22.88 54.82 11.31
N LYS A 5 -21.60 55.22 11.26
CA LYS A 5 -20.58 54.50 10.49
C LYS A 5 -19.21 54.66 11.16
N ALA A 6 -18.93 53.76 12.11
CA ALA A 6 -17.57 53.52 12.58
C ALA A 6 -16.80 52.85 11.43
N ARG A 7 -15.63 53.39 11.11
CA ARG A 7 -14.72 52.91 10.07
C ARG A 7 -14.14 51.57 10.54
N SER A 8 -14.62 50.46 9.96
CA SER A 8 -14.10 49.13 10.25
C SER A 8 -12.71 48.98 9.62
N GLU A 9 -11.69 48.90 10.46
CA GLU A 9 -10.37 48.39 10.07
C GLU A 9 -10.53 46.92 9.68
N GLN A 10 -10.43 46.68 8.38
CA GLN A 10 -10.35 45.33 7.82
C GLN A 10 -9.02 44.73 8.28
N ARG A 11 -9.06 43.86 9.29
CA ARG A 11 -7.89 43.06 9.67
C ARG A 11 -7.76 41.93 8.66
N ASP A 12 -6.76 42.00 7.81
CA ASP A 12 -6.36 40.92 6.92
C ASP A 12 -5.87 39.74 7.76
N ASN A 13 -6.80 38.88 8.17
CA ASN A 13 -6.51 37.58 8.74
C ASN A 13 -6.15 36.60 7.62
N SER A 14 -5.02 36.83 6.96
CA SER A 14 -4.34 35.85 6.12
C SER A 14 -3.21 35.19 6.92
N ALA A 15 -3.56 34.65 8.10
CA ALA A 15 -2.73 33.64 8.75
C ALA A 15 -2.80 32.40 7.87
N GLY A 16 -1.95 32.37 6.84
CA GLY A 16 -1.74 31.20 5.99
C GLY A 16 -1.53 30.01 6.90
N ARG A 17 -2.35 28.98 6.72
CA ARG A 17 -2.19 27.71 7.42
C ARG A 17 -0.76 27.27 7.15
N THR A 18 0.09 27.28 8.16
CA THR A 18 1.39 26.64 8.10
C THR A 18 1.12 25.16 7.88
N VAL A 19 1.08 24.76 6.61
CA VAL A 19 1.24 23.37 6.21
C VAL A 19 2.51 22.91 6.91
N GLY A 20 2.44 21.80 7.65
CA GLY A 20 3.41 21.42 8.67
C GLY A 20 4.87 21.43 8.22
N ARG A 21 5.79 21.23 9.17
CA ARG A 21 7.23 21.21 8.87
C ARG A 21 7.53 20.26 7.71
N PRO A 22 8.15 20.74 6.61
CA PRO A 22 8.53 19.90 5.49
C PRO A 22 9.45 18.77 5.95
N PHE A 23 9.25 17.57 5.43
CA PHE A 23 10.20 16.47 5.64
C PHE A 23 11.56 16.85 5.06
N THR A 24 12.63 16.54 5.78
CA THR A 24 14.00 16.74 5.31
C THR A 24 14.24 15.89 4.05
N LYS A 25 14.70 16.53 2.96
CA LYS A 25 14.98 15.84 1.69
C LYS A 25 16.00 14.72 1.95
N GLY A 26 15.65 13.48 1.60
CA GLY A 26 16.48 12.30 1.82
C GLY A 26 16.27 11.60 3.17
N ALA A 27 15.46 12.15 4.08
CA ALA A 27 15.04 11.49 5.30
C ALA A 27 13.57 11.07 5.21
N SER A 28 13.30 9.77 5.38
CA SER A 28 11.93 9.29 5.57
C SER A 28 11.36 9.90 6.84
N GLY A 29 10.11 10.38 6.82
CA GLY A 29 9.38 10.80 8.02
C GLY A 29 9.17 9.67 9.03
N ASN A 30 9.37 8.42 8.60
CA ASN A 30 9.42 7.25 9.46
C ASN A 30 10.69 6.45 9.12
N PRO A 31 11.86 6.81 9.70
CA PRO A 31 13.12 6.13 9.41
C PRO A 31 13.15 4.70 9.93
N GLY A 32 12.34 4.36 10.95
CA GLY A 32 12.18 2.99 11.47
C GLY A 32 11.22 2.12 10.67
N GLY A 33 10.57 2.66 9.64
CA GLY A 33 9.56 1.94 8.87
C GLY A 33 8.33 1.56 9.70
N ARG A 34 7.42 0.77 9.12
CA ARG A 34 6.26 0.25 9.84
C ARG A 34 6.76 -0.70 10.95
N PRO A 35 6.47 -0.44 12.24
CA PRO A 35 6.85 -1.36 13.31
C PRO A 35 6.31 -2.76 13.01
N LYS A 36 7.16 -3.78 13.18
CA LYS A 36 6.74 -5.17 13.02
C LYS A 36 5.68 -5.51 14.06
N LEU A 37 4.61 -6.16 13.62
CA LEU A 37 3.54 -6.59 14.52
C LEU A 37 4.13 -7.58 15.56
N PRO A 38 3.83 -7.42 16.87
CA PRO A 38 4.25 -8.39 17.88
C PRO A 38 3.84 -9.81 17.48
N PRO A 39 4.73 -10.82 17.62
CA PRO A 39 4.43 -12.21 17.26
C PRO A 39 3.15 -12.74 17.92
N GLU A 40 3.00 -12.49 19.23
CA GLU A 40 1.85 -12.93 20.02
C GLU A 40 0.50 -12.39 19.48
N LEU A 41 0.48 -11.14 19.00
CA LEU A 41 -0.72 -10.55 18.42
C LEU A 41 -1.09 -11.22 17.09
N ARG A 42 -0.10 -11.60 16.29
CA ARG A 42 -0.30 -12.30 15.02
C ARG A 42 -0.83 -13.71 15.27
N GLU A 43 -0.23 -14.44 16.20
CA GLU A 43 -0.64 -15.80 16.57
C GLU A 43 -2.06 -15.81 17.11
N ARG A 44 -2.38 -14.87 18.01
CA ARG A 44 -3.73 -14.72 18.55
C ARG A 44 -4.76 -14.33 17.48
N ALA A 45 -4.40 -13.48 16.52
CA ALA A 45 -5.30 -13.17 15.41
C ALA A 45 -5.53 -14.40 14.50
N GLN A 46 -4.48 -15.20 14.26
CA GLN A 46 -4.57 -16.43 13.48
C GLN A 46 -5.41 -17.50 14.17
N SER A 47 -5.38 -17.60 15.51
CA SER A 47 -6.18 -18.58 16.24
C SER A 47 -7.70 -18.36 16.06
N TYR A 48 -8.15 -17.12 15.83
CA TYR A 48 -9.57 -16.81 15.57
C TYR A 48 -10.01 -17.12 14.13
N SER A 49 -9.14 -17.62 13.25
CA SER A 49 -9.46 -17.80 11.83
C SER A 49 -10.66 -18.72 11.60
N VAL A 50 -10.82 -19.77 12.40
CA VAL A 50 -11.94 -20.73 12.27
C VAL A 50 -13.26 -20.07 12.64
N GLU A 51 -13.32 -19.45 13.81
CA GLU A 51 -14.50 -18.71 14.29
C GLU A 51 -14.89 -17.55 13.37
N ALA A 52 -13.90 -16.87 12.80
CA ALA A 52 -14.13 -15.83 11.81
C ALA A 52 -14.79 -16.37 10.52
N ILE A 53 -14.40 -17.57 10.05
CA ILE A 53 -15.02 -18.20 8.88
C ILE A 53 -16.47 -18.58 9.18
N ASP A 54 -16.76 -19.12 10.36
CA ASP A 54 -18.12 -19.47 10.77
C ASP A 54 -19.01 -18.22 10.85
N THR A 55 -18.47 -17.12 11.36
CA THR A 55 -19.16 -15.83 11.40
C THR A 55 -19.47 -15.30 10.00
N LEU A 56 -18.52 -15.39 9.06
CA LEU A 56 -18.74 -15.00 7.65
C LEU A 56 -19.80 -15.88 6.99
N ARG A 57 -19.83 -17.19 7.29
CA ARG A 57 -20.89 -18.08 6.81
C ARG A 57 -22.25 -17.64 7.34
N ALA A 58 -22.36 -17.30 8.63
CA ALA A 58 -23.60 -16.82 9.22
C ALA A 58 -24.10 -15.53 8.55
N LEU A 59 -23.20 -14.56 8.33
CA LEU A 59 -23.52 -13.30 7.63
C LEU A 59 -23.91 -13.52 6.17
N MET A 60 -23.39 -14.54 5.51
CA MET A 60 -23.72 -14.87 4.11
C MET A 60 -25.15 -15.41 3.96
N VAL A 61 -25.63 -16.17 4.93
CA VAL A 61 -26.96 -16.82 4.89
C VAL A 61 -28.06 -16.00 5.55
N ASP A 62 -27.71 -14.98 6.33
CA ASP A 62 -28.66 -14.09 6.99
C ASP A 62 -29.32 -13.13 5.99
N ASP A 63 -30.61 -13.35 5.70
CA ASP A 63 -31.44 -12.52 4.82
C ASP A 63 -31.73 -11.12 5.40
N GLY A 64 -31.48 -10.91 6.71
CA GLY A 64 -31.56 -9.61 7.34
C GLY A 64 -30.37 -8.70 7.04
N GLN A 65 -29.27 -9.24 6.51
CA GLN A 65 -28.09 -8.45 6.16
C GLN A 65 -28.23 -7.78 4.78
N PRO A 66 -27.61 -6.60 4.60
CA PRO A 66 -27.49 -6.00 3.29
C PRO A 66 -26.82 -6.96 2.28
N GLY A 67 -27.32 -6.99 1.05
CA GLY A 67 -26.75 -7.86 0.00
C GLY A 67 -25.24 -7.66 -0.20
N SER A 68 -24.72 -6.46 0.03
CA SER A 68 -23.28 -6.16 -0.01
C SER A 68 -22.48 -6.94 1.04
N VAL A 69 -22.99 -7.09 2.26
CA VAL A 69 -22.35 -7.85 3.35
C VAL A 69 -22.34 -9.34 3.00
N ARG A 70 -23.43 -9.85 2.42
CA ARG A 70 -23.54 -11.24 1.99
C ARG A 70 -22.55 -11.57 0.87
N VAL A 71 -22.47 -10.71 -0.15
CA VAL A 71 -21.51 -10.84 -1.26
C VAL A 71 -20.08 -10.73 -0.76
N ALA A 72 -19.77 -9.75 0.11
CA ALA A 72 -18.43 -9.60 0.68
C ALA A 72 -18.02 -10.83 1.51
N SER A 73 -18.94 -11.40 2.28
CA SER A 73 -18.70 -12.61 3.07
C SER A 73 -18.46 -13.83 2.17
N ALA A 74 -19.26 -14.00 1.12
CA ALA A 74 -19.08 -15.07 0.13
C ALA A 74 -17.72 -14.96 -0.59
N SER A 75 -17.37 -13.78 -1.10
CA SER A 75 -16.08 -13.54 -1.75
C SER A 75 -14.91 -13.79 -0.80
N ALA A 76 -15.01 -13.36 0.47
CA ALA A 76 -13.95 -13.59 1.45
C ALA A 76 -13.71 -15.08 1.75
N ILE A 77 -14.75 -15.91 1.74
CA ILE A 77 -14.63 -17.38 1.90
C ILE A 77 -14.02 -17.99 0.64
N LEU A 78 -14.51 -17.62 -0.55
CA LEU A 78 -14.01 -18.16 -1.83
C LEU A 78 -12.55 -17.80 -2.08
N ASP A 79 -12.13 -16.57 -1.80
CA ASP A 79 -10.75 -16.11 -1.94
C ASP A 79 -9.77 -16.94 -1.08
N ARG A 80 -10.22 -17.54 0.01
CA ARG A 80 -9.40 -18.41 0.89
C ARG A 80 -9.38 -19.86 0.43
N GLY A 81 -10.51 -20.36 -0.09
CA GLY A 81 -10.61 -21.74 -0.58
C GLY A 81 -9.98 -21.95 -1.96
N HIS A 82 -10.12 -20.97 -2.84
CA HIS A 82 -9.66 -21.05 -4.24
C HIS A 82 -8.46 -20.15 -4.54
N GLY A 83 -8.10 -19.25 -3.61
CA GLY A 83 -7.10 -18.22 -3.83
C GLY A 83 -7.65 -17.05 -4.65
N LYS A 84 -6.91 -15.94 -4.64
CA LYS A 84 -7.21 -14.81 -5.52
C LYS A 84 -6.66 -15.08 -6.92
N PRO A 85 -7.32 -14.58 -7.98
CA PRO A 85 -6.76 -14.60 -9.33
C PRO A 85 -5.34 -14.04 -9.34
N VAL A 86 -4.46 -14.67 -10.12
CA VAL A 86 -3.06 -14.24 -10.27
C VAL A 86 -3.04 -12.80 -10.77
N ALA A 87 -2.55 -11.88 -9.93
CA ALA A 87 -2.38 -10.50 -10.33
C ALA A 87 -1.15 -10.39 -11.23
N THR A 88 -1.36 -10.05 -12.50
CA THR A 88 -0.27 -9.73 -13.42
C THR A 88 0.24 -8.31 -13.13
N VAL A 89 1.54 -8.17 -12.88
CA VAL A 89 2.18 -6.85 -12.72
C VAL A 89 2.82 -6.48 -14.06
N ASP A 90 2.38 -5.36 -14.66
CA ASP A 90 3.05 -4.76 -15.81
C ASP A 90 4.31 -4.03 -15.31
N VAL A 91 5.47 -4.68 -15.44
CA VAL A 91 6.76 -4.07 -15.09
C VAL A 91 7.24 -3.25 -16.28
N ARG A 92 7.00 -1.93 -16.22
CA ARG A 92 7.62 -0.99 -17.17
C ARG A 92 8.91 -0.43 -16.57
N PRO A 93 10.06 -0.63 -17.23
CA PRO A 93 11.30 0.00 -16.79
C PRO A 93 11.14 1.52 -16.86
N LYS A 94 11.59 2.22 -15.81
CA LYS A 94 11.52 3.69 -15.71
C LYS A 94 12.48 4.41 -16.67
N ARG A 95 13.44 3.68 -17.23
CA ARG A 95 14.52 4.19 -18.06
C ARG A 95 14.66 3.27 -19.26
N SER A 96 14.70 3.87 -20.45
CA SER A 96 14.91 3.12 -21.70
C SER A 96 16.37 2.67 -21.77
N LEU A 97 16.66 1.60 -22.49
CA LEU A 97 18.04 1.18 -22.78
C LEU A 97 18.84 2.29 -23.46
N ALA A 98 18.17 3.13 -24.25
CA ALA A 98 18.78 4.28 -24.92
C ALA A 98 19.26 5.38 -23.97
N ASP A 99 18.77 5.41 -22.73
CA ASP A 99 19.14 6.44 -21.75
C ASP A 99 20.39 6.04 -20.95
N TYR A 100 20.92 4.83 -21.14
CA TYR A 100 22.14 4.37 -20.47
C TYR A 100 23.37 4.69 -21.32
N THR A 101 24.46 5.07 -20.66
CA THR A 101 25.75 5.21 -21.35
C THR A 101 26.33 3.84 -21.69
N THR A 102 27.22 3.78 -22.67
CA THR A 102 27.90 2.53 -23.05
C THR A 102 28.68 1.94 -21.88
N ASP A 103 29.29 2.79 -21.04
CA ASP A 103 30.01 2.36 -19.84
C ASP A 103 29.08 1.76 -18.78
N GLU A 104 27.91 2.37 -18.57
CA GLU A 104 26.87 1.86 -17.66
C GLU A 104 26.33 0.50 -18.14
N LEU A 105 26.12 0.35 -19.45
CA LEU A 105 25.69 -0.92 -20.06
C LEU A 105 26.76 -2.00 -19.96
N LEU A 106 28.03 -1.64 -20.19
CA LEU A 106 29.15 -2.57 -20.08
C LEU A 106 29.33 -3.05 -18.64
N ALA A 107 29.22 -2.15 -17.67
CA ALA A 107 29.29 -2.49 -16.25
C ALA A 107 28.15 -3.44 -15.84
N LEU A 108 26.92 -3.22 -16.33
CA LEU A 108 25.79 -4.12 -16.09
C LEU A 108 25.97 -5.50 -16.75
N ALA A 109 26.51 -5.54 -17.96
CA ALA A 109 26.78 -6.79 -18.67
C ALA A 109 27.90 -7.60 -18.00
N MET A 110 28.95 -6.94 -17.51
CA MET A 110 30.02 -7.58 -16.73
C MET A 110 29.54 -8.07 -15.36
N LEU A 111 28.59 -7.37 -14.72
CA LEU A 111 27.97 -7.83 -13.47
C LEU A 111 27.03 -9.03 -13.69
N ALA A 112 26.40 -9.12 -14.86
CA ALA A 112 25.45 -10.19 -15.20
C ALA A 112 26.13 -11.43 -15.80
N GLY A 113 27.41 -11.37 -16.14
CA GLY A 113 28.16 -12.46 -16.75
C GLY A 113 29.05 -13.17 -15.74
N GLU A 114 28.52 -14.12 -14.96
CA GLU A 114 29.31 -15.25 -14.39
C GLU A 114 28.48 -16.40 -13.79
N ASP A 115 27.26 -16.72 -14.29
CA ASP A 115 26.49 -17.91 -13.83
C ASP A 115 26.17 -18.90 -14.97
N GLY A 116 26.99 -18.92 -16.02
CA GLY A 116 26.64 -19.53 -17.30
C GLY A 116 27.54 -20.63 -17.85
N ASP A 117 28.29 -21.40 -17.04
CA ASP A 117 28.85 -22.68 -17.50
C ASP A 117 29.34 -23.57 -16.34
N ALA A 118 28.44 -24.37 -15.75
CA ALA A 118 28.83 -25.55 -14.97
C ALA A 118 27.66 -26.53 -14.90
N GLY A 119 27.53 -27.42 -15.90
CA GLY A 119 26.60 -28.54 -15.74
C GLY A 119 26.17 -29.32 -16.97
N LEU A 120 27.09 -29.81 -17.80
CA LEU A 120 26.85 -30.99 -18.63
C LEU A 120 28.06 -31.94 -18.57
N ALA A 121 28.05 -32.81 -17.57
CA ALA A 121 28.91 -33.99 -17.48
C ALA A 121 28.05 -35.22 -17.15
N ASN A 122 27.54 -35.85 -18.21
CA ASN A 122 27.51 -37.30 -18.52
C ASN A 122 26.46 -37.58 -19.59
#